data_AF-A0AAI8G6R3-F1
#
_entry.id   AF-A0AAI8G6R3-F1
#
_cell.length_a   1.000
_cell.length_b   1.000
_cell.length_c   1.000
_cell.angle_alpha   90.00
_cell.angle_beta   90.00
_cell.angle_gamma   90.00
#
_symmetry.space_group_name_H-M   'P 1'
#
loop_
_entity.id
_entity.type
_entity.pdbx_description
1 polymer ?
#
loop_
_entity_poly.entity_id
_entity_poly.type
_entity_poly.pdbx_seq_one_letter_code
_entity_poly.pdbx_strand_id
1 'polypeptide(L)'
;MDKLSLYELFSFVIPGGIALHLLNWCSVNVLSTGTLFNLSDLSNSLIALVFALLIGVTLHIITFNILLKCGSYRQIIYKSVQEIKLDDYIQQVIPFLNQEYFHNKKHEVAANTNNAVPAENLFDYAYYYLEVNGKNAQAKNFQSLYFFFRNMFTLGIVSIVILIIALVYSTITSVGKDVLSEIVFKIAFFAVIIGIAVPVANWLRKKMIITVFGCYYADRVHQTNK
;
A
#
# COMPACT_ATOMS: atom_id res chain seq x y z
N MET A 1 -19.66 -11.41 -2.69
CA MET A 1 -18.73 -11.07 -1.59
C MET A 1 -17.44 -11.80 -1.87
N ASP A 2 -16.46 -11.06 -2.40
CA ASP A 2 -15.19 -11.65 -2.82
C ASP A 2 -14.40 -12.20 -1.64
N LYS A 3 -13.75 -13.34 -1.87
CA LYS A 3 -12.85 -13.99 -0.93
C LYS A 3 -11.74 -12.99 -0.56
N LEU A 4 -11.71 -12.57 0.71
CA LEU A 4 -10.62 -11.77 1.26
C LEU A 4 -9.32 -12.50 0.97
N SER A 5 -8.47 -11.92 0.12
CA SER A 5 -7.29 -12.65 -0.32
C SER A 5 -6.31 -12.77 0.85
N LEU A 6 -5.64 -13.91 0.95
CA LEU A 6 -4.66 -14.14 2.01
C LEU A 6 -3.51 -13.10 1.94
N TYR A 7 -3.19 -12.61 0.74
CA TYR A 7 -2.26 -11.50 0.52
C TYR A 7 -2.75 -10.17 1.09
N GLU A 8 -4.05 -9.90 0.96
CA GLU A 8 -4.67 -8.71 1.52
C GLU A 8 -4.66 -8.75 3.05
N LEU A 9 -4.96 -9.91 3.66
CA LEU A 9 -4.82 -10.08 5.11
C LEU A 9 -3.38 -9.81 5.56
N PHE A 10 -2.38 -10.39 4.90
CA PHE A 10 -0.97 -10.16 5.24
C PHE A 10 -0.53 -8.71 5.03
N SER A 11 -1.14 -7.98 4.10
CA SER A 11 -0.87 -6.56 3.89
C SER A 11 -1.20 -5.68 5.11
N PHE A 12 -2.02 -6.19 6.04
CA PHE A 12 -2.36 -5.53 7.30
C PHE A 12 -1.67 -6.19 8.50
N VAL A 13 -1.75 -7.52 8.60
CA VAL A 13 -1.25 -8.27 9.77
C VAL A 13 0.25 -8.08 9.98
N ILE A 14 1.05 -8.13 8.90
CA ILE A 14 2.51 -8.06 9.03
C ILE A 14 2.95 -6.65 9.49
N PRO A 15 2.56 -5.54 8.84
CA PRO A 15 2.90 -4.21 9.33
C PRO A 15 2.40 -3.97 10.76
N GLY A 16 1.18 -4.42 11.08
CA GLY A 16 0.64 -4.28 12.43
C GLY A 16 1.38 -5.10 13.48
N GLY A 17 1.85 -6.30 13.14
CA GLY A 17 2.67 -7.13 14.02
C GLY A 17 4.03 -6.52 14.30
N ILE A 18 4.67 -5.92 13.29
CA ILE A 18 5.92 -5.18 13.45
C ILE A 18 5.71 -3.97 14.37
N ALA A 19 4.62 -3.22 14.17
CA ALA A 19 4.27 -2.10 15.05
C ALA A 19 4.03 -2.55 16.49
N LEU A 20 3.31 -3.66 16.69
CA LEU A 20 3.05 -4.24 18.01
C LEU A 20 4.36 -4.63 18.72
N HIS A 21 5.29 -5.26 17.99
CA HIS A 21 6.61 -5.59 18.53
C HIS A 21 7.41 -4.35 18.93
N LEU A 22 7.37 -3.30 18.11
CA LEU A 22 8.02 -2.03 18.42
C LEU A 22 7.42 -1.39 19.69
N LEU A 23 6.09 -1.38 19.82
CA LEU A 23 5.40 -0.85 21.00
C LEU A 23 5.77 -1.63 22.27
N ASN A 24 5.77 -2.96 22.18
CA ASN A 24 6.17 -3.82 23.31
C ASN A 24 7.63 -3.56 23.70
N TRP A 25 8.52 -3.41 22.71
CA TRP A 25 9.92 -3.10 22.95
C TRP A 25 10.10 -1.73 23.62
N CYS A 26 9.38 -0.69 23.16
CA CYS A 26 9.40 0.63 23.80
C CYS A 26 8.87 0.58 25.25
N SER A 27 7.78 -0.16 25.50
CA SER A 27 7.21 -0.34 26.84
C SER A 27 8.23 -0.91 27.82
N VAL A 28 8.96 -1.96 27.41
CA VAL A 28 9.93 -2.63 28.26
C VAL A 28 11.21 -1.80 28.44
N ASN A 29 11.82 -1.36 27.33
CA ASN A 29 13.19 -0.84 27.36
C ASN A 29 13.28 0.68 27.52
N VAL A 30 12.22 1.42 27.16
CA VAL A 30 12.21 2.90 27.24
C VAL A 30 11.36 3.37 28.42
N LEU A 31 10.17 2.79 28.60
CA LEU A 31 9.22 3.22 29.63
C LEU A 31 9.32 2.40 30.93
N SER A 32 9.98 1.24 30.91
CA SER A 32 10.06 0.31 32.05
C SER A 32 8.69 -0.11 32.61
N THR A 33 7.65 -0.13 31.78
CA THR A 33 6.26 -0.47 32.17
C THR A 33 5.92 -1.95 32.03
N GLY A 34 6.90 -2.78 31.62
CA GLY A 34 6.72 -4.22 31.42
C GLY A 34 6.21 -4.58 30.02
N THR A 35 6.01 -5.89 29.78
CA THR A 35 5.52 -6.41 28.49
C THR A 35 4.02 -6.17 28.32
N LEU A 36 3.63 -5.57 27.20
CA LEU A 36 2.22 -5.36 26.84
C LEU A 36 1.52 -6.68 26.51
N PHE A 37 2.22 -7.59 25.84
CA PHE A 37 1.69 -8.90 25.44
C PHE A 37 2.72 -9.99 25.77
N ASN A 38 2.27 -11.06 26.42
CA ASN A 38 3.09 -12.25 26.66
C ASN A 38 2.75 -13.33 25.63
N LEU A 39 3.60 -13.50 24.62
CA LEU A 39 3.38 -14.42 23.49
C LEU A 39 3.64 -15.91 23.83
N SER A 40 3.93 -16.25 25.08
CA SER A 40 4.15 -17.65 25.49
C SER A 40 2.87 -18.49 25.53
N ASP A 41 1.71 -17.85 25.62
CA ASP A 41 0.40 -18.50 25.65
C ASP A 41 -0.36 -18.30 24.32
N LEU A 42 -1.12 -19.32 23.92
CA LEU A 42 -1.93 -19.31 22.70
C LEU A 42 -3.00 -18.23 22.77
N SER A 43 -3.67 -18.06 23.93
CA SER A 43 -4.72 -17.05 24.09
C SER A 43 -4.15 -15.65 23.87
N ASN A 44 -3.03 -15.34 24.52
CA ASN A 44 -2.33 -14.08 24.36
C ASN A 44 -1.79 -13.87 22.94
N SER A 45 -1.35 -14.94 22.26
CA SER A 45 -0.90 -14.89 20.86
C SER A 45 -2.06 -14.57 19.90
N LEU A 46 -3.24 -15.12 20.14
CA LEU A 46 -4.44 -14.80 19.36
C LEU A 46 -4.88 -13.35 19.59
N ILE A 47 -4.84 -12.87 20.84
CA ILE A 47 -5.12 -11.47 21.17
C ILE A 47 -4.11 -10.55 20.47
N ALA A 48 -2.81 -10.88 20.51
CA ALA A 48 -1.77 -10.13 19.83
C ALA A 48 -1.99 -10.10 18.30
N LEU A 49 -2.45 -11.20 17.69
CA LEU A 49 -2.81 -11.25 16.28
C LEU A 49 -3.98 -10.29 15.95
N VAL A 50 -5.01 -10.24 16.81
CA VAL A 50 -6.13 -9.30 16.65
C VAL A 50 -5.65 -7.86 16.76
N PHE A 51 -4.80 -7.53 17.74
CA PHE A 51 -4.22 -6.18 17.86
C PHE A 51 -3.31 -5.84 16.68
N ALA A 52 -2.52 -6.78 16.19
CA ALA A 52 -1.73 -6.60 14.98
C ALA A 52 -2.63 -6.26 13.79
N LEU A 53 -3.73 -6.99 13.59
CA LEU A 53 -4.68 -6.68 12.53
C LEU A 53 -5.29 -5.27 12.70
N LEU A 54 -5.74 -4.92 13.91
CA LEU A 54 -6.32 -3.60 14.21
C LEU A 54 -5.34 -2.46 13.93
N ILE A 55 -4.09 -2.60 14.36
CA ILE A 55 -3.03 -1.61 14.10
C ILE A 55 -2.74 -1.54 12.60
N GLY A 56 -2.66 -2.68 11.92
CA GLY A 56 -2.42 -2.74 10.47
C GLY A 56 -3.51 -2.05 9.65
N VAL A 57 -4.78 -2.29 9.98
CA VAL A 57 -5.93 -1.61 9.34
C VAL A 57 -5.92 -0.11 9.67
N THR A 58 -5.61 0.26 10.92
CA THR A 58 -5.50 1.67 11.31
C THR A 58 -4.41 2.38 10.54
N LEU A 59 -3.23 1.76 10.39
CA LEU A 59 -2.14 2.25 9.55
C LEU A 59 -2.63 2.48 8.12
N HIS A 60 -3.31 1.49 7.53
CA HIS A 60 -3.84 1.62 6.18
C HIS A 60 -4.84 2.78 6.01
N ILE A 61 -5.76 2.94 6.98
CA ILE A 61 -6.73 4.03 6.98
C ILE A 61 -6.01 5.38 7.07
N ILE A 62 -5.03 5.52 7.97
CA ILE A 62 -4.22 6.74 8.10
C ILE A 62 -3.49 7.03 6.78
N THR A 63 -2.87 6.01 6.18
CA THR A 63 -2.20 6.12 4.89
C THR A 63 -3.15 6.68 3.84
N PHE A 64 -4.34 6.10 3.70
CA PHE A 64 -5.25 6.43 2.62
C PHE A 64 -5.98 7.77 2.83
N ASN A 65 -6.50 8.00 4.04
CA ASN A 65 -7.36 9.14 4.32
C ASN A 65 -6.60 10.42 4.68
N ILE A 66 -5.37 10.29 5.17
CA ILE A 66 -4.57 11.41 5.67
C ILE A 66 -3.32 11.58 4.81
N LEU A 67 -2.46 10.56 4.76
CA LEU A 67 -1.13 10.73 4.16
C LEU A 67 -1.16 10.88 2.64
N LEU A 68 -2.05 10.17 1.93
CA LEU A 68 -2.19 10.34 0.47
C LEU A 68 -2.70 11.73 0.05
N LYS A 69 -3.29 12.51 0.97
CA LYS A 69 -3.65 13.93 0.72
C LYS A 69 -2.43 14.85 0.75
N CYS A 70 -1.33 14.42 1.38
CA CYS A 70 -0.07 15.15 1.37
C CYS A 70 0.65 14.92 0.04
N GLY A 71 0.88 16.00 -0.73
CA GLY A 71 1.50 15.93 -2.06
C GLY A 71 2.86 15.23 -2.06
N SER A 72 3.73 15.55 -1.09
CA SER A 72 5.06 14.94 -0.99
C SER A 72 4.99 13.43 -0.70
N TYR A 73 4.09 13.00 0.18
CA TYR A 73 3.89 11.59 0.47
C TYR A 73 3.37 10.84 -0.77
N ARG A 74 2.36 11.42 -1.44
CA ARG A 74 1.76 10.87 -2.65
C ARG A 74 2.80 10.68 -3.75
N GLN A 75 3.63 11.68 -4.03
CA GLN A 75 4.65 11.61 -5.09
C GLN A 75 5.67 10.48 -4.88
N ILE A 76 5.96 10.11 -3.62
CA ILE A 76 6.95 9.09 -3.28
C ILE A 76 6.37 7.67 -3.48
N ILE A 77 5.17 7.41 -2.97
CA ILE A 77 4.63 6.05 -2.83
C ILE A 77 3.37 5.77 -3.67
N TYR A 78 2.74 6.81 -4.23
CA TYR A 78 1.52 6.75 -5.04
C TYR A 78 1.70 7.58 -6.33
N LYS A 79 2.51 7.06 -7.26
CA LYS A 79 2.60 7.64 -8.60
C LYS A 79 1.28 7.45 -9.34
N SER A 80 0.76 8.55 -9.88
CA SER A 80 -0.46 8.52 -10.69
C SER A 80 -0.24 7.72 -11.98
N VAL A 81 -1.31 7.26 -12.60
CA VAL A 81 -1.21 6.52 -13.88
C VAL A 81 -0.52 7.38 -14.95
N GLN A 82 -0.74 8.70 -14.89
CA GLN A 82 -0.17 9.68 -15.81
C GLN A 82 1.34 9.90 -15.62
N GLU A 83 1.84 9.73 -14.40
CA GLU A 83 3.27 9.88 -14.06
C GLU A 83 4.10 8.63 -14.37
N ILE A 84 3.44 7.49 -14.58
CA ILE A 84 4.12 6.21 -14.80
C ILE A 84 4.43 6.05 -16.28
N LYS A 85 5.72 5.89 -16.61
CA LYS A 85 6.14 5.54 -17.96
C LYS A 85 5.70 4.10 -18.27
N LEU A 86 4.59 4.00 -19.00
CA LEU A 86 4.01 2.75 -19.48
C LEU A 86 4.86 2.16 -20.61
N ASP A 87 4.78 0.84 -20.76
CA ASP A 87 5.51 0.12 -21.80
C ASP A 87 4.91 0.46 -23.18
N ASP A 88 5.73 0.45 -24.24
CA ASP A 88 5.37 0.93 -25.58
C ASP A 88 4.10 0.25 -26.13
N TYR A 89 3.94 -1.05 -25.85
CA TYR A 89 2.74 -1.81 -26.17
C TYR A 89 1.47 -1.21 -25.54
N ILE A 90 1.51 -0.90 -24.23
CA ILE A 90 0.35 -0.34 -23.53
C ILE A 90 0.04 1.06 -24.05
N GLN A 91 1.06 1.86 -24.39
CA GLN A 91 0.86 3.18 -24.99
C GLN A 91 0.11 3.10 -26.32
N GLN A 92 0.37 2.08 -27.14
CA GLN A 92 -0.34 1.84 -28.40
C GLN A 92 -1.78 1.37 -28.19
N VAL A 93 -2.05 0.69 -27.08
CA VAL A 93 -3.38 0.14 -26.74
C VAL A 93 -4.31 1.19 -26.12
N ILE A 94 -3.78 2.19 -25.41
CA ILE A 94 -4.58 3.25 -24.75
C ILE A 94 -5.55 3.98 -25.70
N PRO A 95 -5.17 4.40 -26.92
CA PRO A 95 -6.10 5.01 -27.87
C PRO A 95 -7.33 4.14 -28.18
N PHE A 96 -7.13 2.83 -28.38
CA PHE A 96 -8.22 1.87 -28.60
C PHE A 96 -9.14 1.78 -27.37
N LEU A 97 -8.55 1.66 -26.17
CA LEU A 97 -9.33 1.58 -24.93
C LEU A 97 -10.12 2.87 -24.64
N ASN A 98 -9.60 4.03 -25.02
CA ASN A 98 -10.29 5.31 -24.91
C ASN A 98 -11.53 5.36 -25.82
N GLN A 99 -11.43 4.88 -27.06
CA GLN A 99 -12.58 4.81 -27.97
C GLN A 99 -13.68 3.91 -27.40
N GLU A 100 -13.29 2.76 -26.85
CA GLU A 100 -14.17 1.84 -26.14
C GLU A 100 -14.86 2.46 -24.92
N TYR A 101 -14.09 3.18 -24.09
CA TYR A 101 -14.64 3.92 -22.95
C TYR A 101 -15.71 4.92 -23.38
N PHE A 102 -15.44 5.74 -24.39
CA PHE A 102 -16.41 6.71 -24.91
C PHE A 102 -17.63 6.04 -25.53
N HIS A 103 -17.46 4.89 -26.19
CA HIS A 103 -18.57 4.14 -26.76
C HIS A 103 -19.55 3.66 -25.69
N ASN A 104 -19.04 3.16 -24.56
CA ASN A 104 -19.86 2.60 -23.49
C ASN A 104 -20.45 3.67 -22.56
N LYS A 105 -19.83 4.86 -22.45
CA LYS A 105 -20.31 5.99 -21.63
C LYS A 105 -21.14 7.06 -22.37
N LYS A 106 -21.69 6.73 -23.56
CA LYS A 106 -22.45 7.65 -24.43
C LYS A 106 -23.61 8.42 -23.77
N HIS A 107 -24.06 8.03 -22.58
CA HIS A 107 -25.15 8.70 -21.85
C HIS A 107 -24.70 9.72 -20.78
N GLU A 108 -23.41 9.82 -20.44
CA GLU A 108 -22.92 10.76 -19.40
C GLU A 108 -22.07 11.92 -19.94
N VAL A 109 -21.50 11.80 -21.13
CA VAL A 109 -20.58 12.80 -21.68
C VAL A 109 -21.16 13.35 -22.97
N ALA A 110 -21.89 14.46 -22.86
CA ALA A 110 -22.18 15.30 -24.01
C ALA A 110 -20.85 15.62 -24.72
N ALA A 111 -20.82 15.31 -26.02
CA ALA A 111 -19.68 15.35 -26.92
C ALA A 111 -18.65 16.47 -26.63
N ASN A 112 -17.49 16.06 -26.14
CA ASN A 112 -16.22 16.77 -26.38
C ASN A 112 -15.23 15.74 -26.91
N THR A 113 -15.38 15.41 -28.18
CA THR A 113 -14.73 14.32 -28.92
C THR A 113 -13.23 14.48 -29.19
N ASN A 114 -12.56 15.48 -28.59
CA ASN A 114 -11.15 15.76 -28.86
C ASN A 114 -10.21 15.64 -27.65
N ASN A 115 -10.73 15.39 -26.45
CA ASN A 115 -9.90 15.30 -25.24
C ASN A 115 -9.74 13.83 -24.83
N ALA A 116 -8.50 13.35 -24.82
CA ALA A 116 -8.16 12.04 -24.25
C ALA A 116 -8.71 11.94 -22.82
N VAL A 117 -9.33 10.80 -22.47
CA VAL A 117 -9.76 10.55 -21.10
C VAL A 117 -8.52 10.61 -20.20
N PRO A 118 -8.58 11.29 -19.05
CA PRO A 118 -7.50 11.24 -18.08
C PRO A 118 -7.17 9.76 -17.79
N ALA A 119 -5.90 9.37 -17.91
CA ALA A 119 -5.50 7.96 -17.82
C ALA A 119 -5.94 7.27 -16.51
N GLU A 120 -6.13 8.04 -15.44
CA GLU A 120 -6.68 7.58 -14.16
C GLU A 120 -8.15 7.12 -14.31
N ASN A 121 -9.00 7.88 -14.99
CA ASN A 121 -10.41 7.54 -15.20
C ASN A 121 -10.56 6.30 -16.08
N LEU A 122 -9.70 6.16 -17.09
CA LEU A 122 -9.66 4.96 -17.93
C LEU A 122 -9.21 3.73 -17.13
N PHE A 123 -8.20 3.90 -16.28
CA PHE A 123 -7.72 2.84 -15.38
C PHE A 123 -8.83 2.38 -14.42
N ASP A 124 -9.51 3.32 -13.76
CA ASP A 124 -10.59 3.00 -12.82
C ASP A 124 -11.72 2.26 -13.53
N TYR A 125 -12.14 2.72 -14.71
CA TYR A 125 -13.16 2.04 -15.51
C TYR A 125 -12.75 0.62 -15.90
N ALA A 126 -11.53 0.45 -16.45
CA ALA A 126 -11.01 -0.85 -16.85
C ALA A 126 -10.91 -1.81 -15.64
N TYR A 127 -10.47 -1.29 -14.49
CA TYR A 127 -10.37 -2.04 -13.25
C TYR A 127 -11.75 -2.53 -12.79
N TYR A 128 -12.74 -1.64 -12.68
CA TYR A 128 -14.10 -2.00 -12.27
C TYR A 128 -14.75 -2.99 -13.23
N TYR A 129 -14.57 -2.80 -14.54
CA TYR A 129 -15.06 -3.73 -15.54
C TYR A 129 -14.48 -5.14 -15.34
N LEU A 130 -13.17 -5.26 -15.16
CA LEU A 130 -12.53 -6.56 -14.94
C LEU A 130 -12.94 -7.19 -13.61
N GLU A 131 -13.20 -6.37 -12.58
CA GLU A 131 -13.66 -6.85 -11.28
C GLU A 131 -15.06 -7.45 -11.36
N VAL A 132 -16.03 -6.74 -11.97
CA VAL A 132 -17.40 -7.24 -12.15
C VAL A 132 -17.43 -8.53 -12.98
N ASN A 133 -16.51 -8.68 -13.92
CA ASN A 133 -16.40 -9.87 -14.77
C ASN A 133 -15.50 -10.98 -14.18
N GLY A 134 -14.94 -10.81 -12.98
CA GLY A 134 -14.09 -11.81 -12.32
C GLY A 134 -12.73 -12.05 -13.00
N LYS A 135 -12.28 -11.15 -13.88
CA LYS A 135 -11.04 -11.27 -14.69
C LYS A 135 -9.86 -10.50 -14.10
N ASN A 136 -9.96 -10.06 -12.84
CA ASN A 136 -8.97 -9.19 -12.19
C ASN A 136 -8.05 -9.89 -11.16
N ALA A 137 -8.03 -11.23 -11.12
CA ALA A 137 -7.32 -11.96 -10.07
C ALA A 137 -5.82 -11.61 -9.99
N GLN A 138 -5.15 -11.48 -11.15
CA GLN A 138 -3.72 -11.15 -11.19
C GLN A 138 -3.43 -9.72 -10.74
N ALA A 139 -4.25 -8.74 -11.13
CA ALA A 139 -4.05 -7.37 -10.69
C ALA A 139 -4.41 -7.17 -9.21
N LYS A 140 -5.37 -7.92 -8.67
CA LYS A 140 -5.65 -7.97 -7.21
C LYS A 140 -4.41 -8.42 -6.42
N ASN A 141 -3.66 -9.41 -6.90
CA ASN A 141 -2.41 -9.82 -6.24
C ASN A 141 -1.36 -8.70 -6.20
N PHE A 142 -1.15 -8.01 -7.33
CA PHE A 142 -0.23 -6.87 -7.38
C PHE A 142 -0.71 -5.71 -6.48
N GLN A 143 -2.02 -5.50 -6.40
CA GLN A 143 -2.63 -4.50 -5.53
C GLN A 143 -2.41 -4.82 -4.05
N SER A 144 -2.63 -6.06 -3.61
CA SER A 144 -2.42 -6.46 -2.21
C SER A 144 -0.94 -6.33 -1.82
N LEU A 145 -0.01 -6.74 -2.69
CA LEU A 145 1.42 -6.53 -2.47
C LEU A 145 1.78 -5.04 -2.45
N TYR A 146 1.19 -4.25 -3.36
CA TYR A 146 1.39 -2.80 -3.37
C TYR A 146 0.94 -2.18 -2.05
N PHE A 147 -0.22 -2.57 -1.53
CA PHE A 147 -0.72 -2.12 -0.22
C PHE A 147 0.20 -2.54 0.91
N PHE A 148 0.75 -3.76 0.88
CA PHE A 148 1.73 -4.21 1.86
C PHE A 148 2.95 -3.28 1.91
N PHE A 149 3.63 -3.03 0.78
CA PHE A 149 4.82 -2.17 0.75
C PHE A 149 4.50 -0.71 1.07
N ARG A 150 3.34 -0.21 0.65
CA ARG A 150 2.88 1.13 1.02
C ARG A 150 2.65 1.26 2.53
N ASN A 151 1.99 0.27 3.14
CA ASN A 151 1.77 0.24 4.59
C ASN A 151 3.11 0.11 5.33
N MET A 152 4.07 -0.67 4.82
CA MET A 152 5.43 -0.77 5.36
C MET A 152 6.20 0.56 5.28
N PHE A 153 6.01 1.34 4.21
CA PHE A 153 6.57 2.69 4.10
C PHE A 153 5.97 3.63 5.15
N THR A 154 4.64 3.65 5.31
CA THR A 154 3.97 4.43 6.37
C THR A 154 4.47 4.02 7.76
N LEU A 155 4.50 2.71 8.02
CA LEU A 155 5.02 2.15 9.26
C LEU A 155 6.44 2.64 9.52
N GLY A 156 7.32 2.58 8.52
CA GLY A 156 8.69 3.08 8.64
C GLY A 156 8.76 4.53 9.09
N ILE A 157 7.97 5.42 8.47
CA ILE A 157 7.93 6.85 8.84
C ILE A 157 7.45 7.01 10.29
N VAL A 158 6.31 6.39 10.62
CA VAL A 158 5.72 6.50 11.96
C VAL A 158 6.66 5.93 13.02
N SER A 159 7.27 4.78 12.77
CA SER A 159 8.24 4.13 13.67
C SER A 159 9.47 4.99 13.89
N ILE A 160 10.01 5.64 12.85
CA ILE A 160 11.15 6.57 13.00
C ILE A 160 10.76 7.74 13.90
N VAL A 161 9.58 8.33 13.71
CA VAL A 161 9.10 9.42 14.59
C VAL A 161 9.00 8.96 16.04
N ILE A 162 8.39 7.79 16.29
CA ILE A 162 8.29 7.21 17.64
C ILE A 162 9.68 6.97 18.24
N LEU A 163 10.61 6.42 17.46
CA LEU A 163 11.97 6.12 17.91
C LEU A 163 12.79 7.39 18.19
N ILE A 164 12.60 8.47 17.41
CA ILE A 164 13.23 9.77 17.69
C ILE A 164 12.71 10.33 19.02
N ILE A 165 11.39 10.26 19.27
CA ILE A 165 10.81 10.68 20.55
C ILE A 165 11.38 9.82 21.69
N ALA A 166 11.45 8.50 21.50
CA ALA A 166 12.04 7.58 22.47
C ALA A 166 13.53 7.88 22.73
N LEU A 167 14.29 8.27 21.71
CA LEU A 167 15.69 8.67 21.83
C LEU A 167 15.81 9.91 22.72
N VAL A 168 15.03 10.96 22.42
CA VAL A 168 15.02 12.21 23.20
C VAL A 168 14.63 11.92 24.65
N TYR A 169 13.55 11.17 24.87
CA TYR A 169 13.12 10.77 26.21
C TYR A 169 14.23 10.03 26.95
N SER A 170 14.85 9.03 26.31
CA SER A 170 15.92 8.21 26.90
C SER A 170 17.16 9.03 27.26
N THR A 171 17.49 10.07 26.49
CA THR A 171 18.58 10.99 26.82
C THR A 171 18.27 11.87 28.02
N ILE A 172 17.01 12.27 28.21
CA ILE A 172 16.59 13.09 29.35
C ILE A 172 16.56 12.26 30.64
N THR A 173 16.04 11.04 30.57
CA THR A 173 15.92 10.14 31.73
C THR A 173 17.19 9.34 32.02
N SER A 174 18.27 9.58 31.28
CA SER A 174 19.57 8.91 31.45
C SER A 174 19.48 7.38 31.37
N VAL A 175 18.66 6.86 30.45
CA VAL A 175 18.56 5.43 30.16
C VAL A 175 19.93 4.91 29.66
N GLY A 176 20.24 3.65 29.96
CA GLY A 176 21.53 3.04 29.65
C GLY A 176 21.95 3.17 28.17
N LYS A 177 23.26 3.26 27.94
CA LYS A 177 23.86 3.41 26.59
C LYS A 177 23.45 2.29 25.62
N ASP A 178 23.21 1.08 26.14
CA ASP A 178 22.78 -0.05 25.34
C ASP A 178 21.41 0.22 24.68
N VAL A 179 20.45 0.76 25.43
CA VAL A 179 19.13 1.13 24.89
C VAL A 179 19.26 2.22 23.84
N LEU A 180 20.09 3.25 24.07
CA LEU A 180 20.33 4.31 23.09
C LEU A 180 20.88 3.75 21.77
N SER A 181 21.87 2.85 21.84
CA SER A 181 22.43 2.21 20.65
C SER A 181 21.40 1.34 19.92
N GLU A 182 20.53 0.66 20.66
CA GLU A 182 19.45 -0.14 20.11
C GLU A 182 18.38 0.72 19.41
N ILE A 183 18.05 1.91 19.94
CA ILE A 183 17.17 2.88 19.27
C ILE A 183 17.78 3.30 17.93
N VAL A 184 19.06 3.68 17.92
CA VAL A 184 19.76 4.12 16.70
C VAL A 184 19.77 3.00 15.65
N PHE A 185 20.04 1.76 16.06
CA PHE A 185 19.98 0.61 15.17
C PHE A 185 18.58 0.40 14.58
N LYS A 186 17.52 0.53 15.39
CA LYS A 186 16.13 0.42 14.90
C LYS A 186 15.75 1.55 13.95
N ILE A 187 16.23 2.77 14.18
CA ILE A 187 16.05 3.90 13.24
C ILE A 187 16.70 3.55 11.90
N ALA A 188 17.94 3.07 11.91
CA ALA A 188 18.64 2.66 10.70
C ALA A 188 17.90 1.52 9.97
N PHE A 189 17.41 0.53 10.71
CA PHE A 189 16.60 -0.56 10.16
C PHE A 189 15.33 -0.07 9.47
N PHE A 190 14.55 0.82 10.09
CA PHE A 190 13.35 1.38 9.45
C PHE A 190 13.68 2.29 8.27
N ALA A 191 14.82 3.00 8.29
CA ALA A 191 15.29 3.76 7.13
C ALA A 191 15.60 2.84 5.93
N VAL A 192 16.18 1.66 6.17
CA VAL A 192 16.39 0.63 5.13
C VAL A 192 15.05 0.10 4.62
N ILE A 193 14.09 -0.20 5.51
CA ILE A 193 12.74 -0.62 5.10
C ILE A 193 12.10 0.43 4.18
N ILE A 194 12.18 1.71 4.54
CA ILE A 194 11.67 2.81 3.69
C ILE A 194 12.36 2.79 2.33
N GLY A 195 13.68 2.69 2.31
CA GLY A 195 14.49 2.67 1.09
C GLY A 195 14.13 1.51 0.14
N ILE A 196 13.73 0.35 0.67
CA ILE A 196 13.27 -0.80 -0.12
C ILE A 196 11.79 -0.68 -0.50
N ALA A 197 10.95 -0.21 0.41
CA ALA A 197 9.50 -0.16 0.22
C ALA A 197 9.09 0.75 -0.94
N VAL A 198 9.76 1.90 -1.10
CA VAL A 198 9.46 2.87 -2.16
C VAL A 198 9.66 2.30 -3.58
N PRO A 199 10.85 1.80 -3.97
CA PRO A 199 11.06 1.27 -5.32
C PRO A 199 10.17 0.05 -5.60
N VAL A 200 9.96 -0.82 -4.61
CA VAL A 200 9.12 -2.01 -4.78
C VAL A 200 7.64 -1.63 -4.94
N ALA A 201 7.11 -0.72 -4.12
CA ALA A 201 5.74 -0.23 -4.25
C ALA A 201 5.51 0.43 -5.62
N ASN A 202 6.45 1.25 -6.08
CA ASN A 202 6.35 1.88 -7.40
C ASN A 202 6.40 0.86 -8.55
N TRP A 203 7.24 -0.16 -8.44
CA TRP A 203 7.30 -1.27 -9.41
C TRP A 203 5.98 -2.06 -9.44
N LEU A 204 5.42 -2.39 -8.27
CA LEU A 204 4.13 -3.10 -8.15
C LEU A 204 2.98 -2.27 -8.72
N ARG A 205 2.93 -0.96 -8.43
CA ARG A 205 1.92 -0.05 -9.00
C ARG A 205 2.00 -0.03 -10.53
N LYS A 206 3.22 0.05 -11.10
CA LYS A 206 3.41 -0.03 -12.56
C LYS A 206 2.92 -1.37 -13.12
N LYS A 207 3.29 -2.49 -12.50
CA LYS A 207 2.87 -3.83 -12.94
C LYS A 207 1.36 -4.04 -12.86
N MET A 208 0.73 -3.54 -11.81
CA MET A 208 -0.72 -3.55 -11.67
C MET A 208 -1.41 -2.80 -12.82
N ILE A 209 -0.96 -1.59 -13.14
CA ILE A 209 -1.54 -0.79 -14.23
C ILE A 209 -1.41 -1.49 -15.58
N ILE A 210 -0.22 -2.00 -15.90
CA ILE A 210 0.02 -2.75 -17.15
C ILE A 210 -0.90 -3.97 -17.22
N THR A 211 -1.04 -4.71 -16.12
CA THR A 211 -1.87 -5.92 -16.06
C THR A 211 -3.35 -5.57 -16.28
N VAL A 212 -3.86 -4.52 -15.63
CA VAL A 212 -5.26 -4.07 -15.80
C VAL A 212 -5.53 -3.68 -17.25
N PHE A 213 -4.68 -2.85 -17.86
CA PHE A 213 -4.89 -2.45 -19.25
C PHE A 213 -4.73 -3.62 -20.23
N GLY A 214 -3.76 -4.50 -20.02
CA GLY A 214 -3.56 -5.70 -20.85
C GLY A 214 -4.74 -6.66 -20.78
N CYS A 215 -5.22 -6.98 -19.57
CA CYS A 215 -6.39 -7.82 -19.39
C CYS A 215 -7.66 -7.20 -19.97
N TYR A 216 -7.87 -5.90 -19.79
CA TYR A 216 -9.02 -5.20 -20.33
C TYR A 216 -9.01 -5.20 -21.86
N TYR A 217 -7.87 -4.91 -22.47
CA TYR A 217 -7.71 -4.96 -23.93
C TYR A 217 -7.97 -6.35 -24.50
N ALA A 218 -7.34 -7.38 -23.94
CA ALA A 218 -7.52 -8.76 -24.39
C ALA A 218 -9.00 -9.16 -24.34
N ASP A 219 -9.72 -8.79 -23.28
CA ASP A 219 -11.14 -9.12 -23.16
C ASP A 219 -12.01 -8.39 -24.18
N ARG A 220 -11.76 -7.11 -24.44
CA ARG A 220 -12.51 -6.33 -25.44
C ARG A 220 -12.28 -6.84 -26.86
N VAL A 221 -11.05 -7.19 -27.22
CA VAL A 221 -10.72 -7.77 -28.53
C VAL A 221 -11.38 -9.14 -28.73
N HIS A 222 -11.44 -9.97 -27.70
CA HIS A 222 -12.14 -11.26 -27.78
C HIS A 222 -13.66 -11.12 -27.91
N GLN A 223 -14.25 -10.04 -27.41
CA GLN A 223 -15.68 -9.76 -27.54
C GLN A 223 -16.06 -9.13 -28.89
N THR A 224 -15.18 -8.37 -29.52
CA THR A 224 -15.43 -7.76 -30.85
C THR A 224 -15.31 -8.76 -32.01
N ASN A 225 -14.65 -9.90 -31.79
CA ASN A 225 -14.48 -10.98 -32.78
C ASN A 225 -15.54 -12.09 -32.66
N LYS A 226 -16.59 -11.89 -31.87
CA LYS A 226 -17.76 -12.79 -31.77
C LYS A 226 -18.98 -12.11 -32.36
#